data_AF-K9R4K9-F1
#
_entry.id   AF-K9R4K9-F1
#
_cell.length_a   1.000
_cell.length_b   1.000
_cell.length_c   1.000
_cell.angle_alpha   90.00
_cell.angle_beta   90.00
_cell.angle_gamma   90.00
#
_symmetry.space_group_name_H-M   'P 1'
#
loop_
_entity.id
_entity.type
_entity.pdbx_description
1 polymer ?
#
loop_
_entity_poly.entity_id
_entity_poly.type
_entity_poly.pdbx_seq_one_letter_code
_entity_poly.pdbx_strand_id
1 'polypeptide(L)'
;VFKSHTHHRKGPARFRSLDFGERNGYLKGVITDIIHDPGRGAPLARVTFRHPFRYKHQKELFIAAEGMYTGQFVYCGKKANLIVGNVLPIRSIPEGAVICNVEHHVGDRGVFARASG
;
A
#
# COMPACT_ATOMS: atom_id res chain seq x y z
N VAL A 1 -19.66 -2.15 26.87
CA VAL A 1 -18.98 -3.45 27.06
C VAL A 1 -18.23 -3.88 25.79
N PHE A 2 -18.88 -3.97 24.62
CA PHE A 2 -18.22 -4.41 23.38
C PHE A 2 -17.74 -3.24 22.49
N LYS A 3 -16.60 -2.63 22.85
CA LYS A 3 -15.92 -1.64 22.00
C LYS A 3 -14.53 -2.16 21.63
N SER A 4 -14.12 -1.99 20.37
CA SER A 4 -12.78 -2.37 19.95
C SER A 4 -11.72 -1.56 20.69
N HIS A 5 -10.69 -2.23 21.22
CA HIS A 5 -9.50 -1.59 21.78
C HIS A 5 -8.62 -1.06 20.63
N THR A 6 -8.58 0.26 20.45
CA THR A 6 -7.86 0.89 19.32
C THR A 6 -6.65 1.73 19.74
N HIS A 7 -6.38 1.87 21.04
CA HIS A 7 -5.34 2.76 21.57
C HIS A 7 -3.94 2.49 21.00
N HIS A 8 -3.57 1.22 20.80
CA HIS A 8 -2.25 0.85 20.29
C HIS A 8 -2.18 0.70 18.76
N ARG A 9 -3.28 0.95 18.04
CA ARG A 9 -3.30 0.83 16.58
C ARG A 9 -2.43 1.91 15.95
N LYS A 10 -1.54 1.53 15.04
CA LYS A 10 -0.55 2.40 14.39
C LYS A 10 -1.16 3.32 13.35
N GLY A 11 -2.32 2.96 12.81
CA GLY A 11 -3.06 3.76 11.86
C GLY A 11 -3.82 2.91 10.84
N PRO A 12 -4.61 3.55 9.96
CA PRO A 12 -5.29 2.85 8.88
C PRO A 12 -4.27 2.40 7.83
N ALA A 13 -4.17 1.10 7.61
CA ALA A 13 -3.44 0.56 6.47
C ALA A 13 -4.28 0.82 5.20
N ARG A 14 -3.77 1.55 4.24
CA ARG A 14 -4.48 1.90 3.00
C ARG A 14 -3.49 2.35 1.95
N PHE A 15 -3.85 2.23 0.68
CA PHE A 15 -3.07 2.85 -0.37
C PHE A 15 -3.07 4.38 -0.26
N ARG A 16 -2.16 4.99 -1.01
CA ARG A 16 -2.10 6.42 -1.24
C ARG A 16 -3.42 6.93 -1.84
N SER A 17 -3.68 8.22 -1.68
CA SER A 17 -4.75 8.88 -2.44
C SER A 17 -4.49 8.81 -3.94
N LEU A 18 -5.42 8.24 -4.69
CA LEU A 18 -5.31 8.18 -6.14
C LEU A 18 -5.17 9.60 -6.72
N ASP A 19 -4.03 9.86 -7.33
CA ASP A 19 -3.68 11.16 -7.92
C ASP A 19 -3.37 11.04 -9.42
N PHE A 20 -3.09 12.18 -10.06
CA PHE A 20 -2.74 12.23 -11.48
C PHE A 20 -1.50 11.39 -11.83
N GLY A 21 -0.50 11.37 -10.93
CA GLY A 21 0.74 10.65 -11.14
C GLY A 21 0.53 9.13 -11.15
N GLU A 22 -0.37 8.62 -10.32
CA GLU A 22 -0.74 7.19 -10.29
C GLU A 22 -1.58 6.79 -11.50
N ARG A 23 -2.54 7.63 -11.90
CA ARG A 23 -3.45 7.35 -13.02
C ARG A 23 -2.72 7.28 -14.37
N ASN A 24 -1.74 8.17 -14.59
CA ASN A 24 -1.09 8.33 -15.89
C ASN A 24 0.37 7.86 -15.93
N GLY A 25 1.01 7.69 -14.77
CA GLY A 25 2.42 7.32 -14.65
C GLY A 25 2.65 6.31 -13.54
N TYR A 26 3.68 6.57 -12.74
CA TYR A 26 3.97 5.86 -11.51
C TYR A 26 4.58 6.85 -10.50
N LEU A 27 4.40 6.59 -9.21
CA LEU A 27 5.17 7.22 -8.15
C LEU A 27 6.10 6.20 -7.51
N LYS A 28 7.31 6.65 -7.20
CA LYS A 28 8.31 5.89 -6.46
C LYS A 28 8.20 6.23 -4.98
N GLY A 29 8.02 5.21 -4.15
CA GLY A 29 8.12 5.27 -2.70
C GLY A 29 9.26 4.39 -2.20
N VAL A 30 9.69 4.62 -0.96
CA VAL A 30 10.66 3.76 -0.27
C VAL A 30 10.04 3.19 0.99
N ILE A 31 10.20 1.89 1.22
CA ILE A 31 9.83 1.25 2.47
C ILE A 31 10.83 1.70 3.53
N THR A 32 10.40 2.56 4.43
CA THR A 32 11.24 3.02 5.54
C THR A 32 11.32 2.01 6.68
N ASP A 33 10.25 1.25 6.89
CA ASP A 33 10.13 0.32 8.00
C ASP A 33 9.01 -0.70 7.77
N ILE A 34 9.11 -1.86 8.38
CA ILE A 34 8.05 -2.88 8.40
C ILE A 34 7.71 -3.15 9.87
N ILE A 35 6.48 -2.80 10.26
CA ILE A 35 6.07 -2.73 11.66
C ILE A 35 4.87 -3.65 11.93
N HIS A 36 4.76 -4.10 13.17
CA HIS A 36 3.59 -4.80 13.66
C HIS A 36 2.52 -3.82 14.20
N ASP A 37 1.26 -4.05 13.81
CA ASP A 37 0.09 -3.39 14.37
C ASP A 37 -0.67 -4.39 15.27
N PRO A 38 -0.82 -4.16 16.58
CA PRO A 38 -1.37 -5.15 17.52
C PRO A 38 -2.77 -5.69 17.19
N GLY A 39 -3.52 -4.99 16.34
CA GLY A 39 -4.85 -5.42 15.88
C GLY A 39 -4.84 -6.17 14.54
N ARG A 40 -3.68 -6.54 14.00
CA ARG A 40 -3.52 -7.18 12.69
C ARG A 40 -2.54 -8.35 12.77
N GLY A 41 -2.87 -9.44 12.09
CA GLY A 41 -1.91 -10.51 11.80
C GLY A 41 -0.91 -10.12 10.71
N ALA A 42 -1.37 -9.38 9.69
CA ALA A 42 -0.52 -8.94 8.59
C ALA A 42 0.39 -7.76 9.01
N PRO A 43 1.69 -7.79 8.67
CA PRO A 43 2.59 -6.67 8.93
C PRO A 43 2.24 -5.44 8.09
N LEU A 44 2.62 -4.26 8.58
CA LEU A 44 2.44 -2.98 7.88
C LEU A 44 3.76 -2.46 7.35
N ALA A 45 3.77 -2.02 6.09
CA ALA A 45 4.91 -1.33 5.49
C ALA A 45 4.73 0.19 5.60
N ARG A 46 5.68 0.88 6.24
CA ARG A 46 5.76 2.35 6.23
C ARG A 46 6.43 2.81 4.95
N VAL A 47 5.64 3.31 4.00
CA VAL A 47 6.15 3.78 2.71
C VAL A 47 6.23 5.30 2.71
N THR A 48 7.40 5.82 2.34
CA THR A 48 7.60 7.27 2.19
C THR A 48 7.65 7.64 0.71
N PHE A 49 6.73 8.51 0.30
CA PHE A 49 6.65 9.10 -1.03
C PHE A 49 7.09 10.57 -0.99
N ARG A 50 7.54 11.09 -2.14
CA ARG A 50 7.68 12.54 -2.34
C ARG A 50 6.33 13.10 -2.76
N HIS A 51 5.90 14.20 -2.14
CA HIS A 51 4.64 14.83 -2.53
C HIS A 51 4.75 15.43 -3.94
N PRO A 52 3.76 15.23 -4.82
CA PRO A 52 3.84 15.66 -6.22
C PRO A 52 3.94 17.17 -6.38
N PHE A 53 3.24 17.95 -5.55
CA PHE A 53 3.14 19.42 -5.71
C PHE A 53 3.92 20.26 -4.70
N ARG A 54 4.46 19.66 -3.64
CA ARG A 54 5.03 20.40 -2.50
C ARG A 54 6.35 19.77 -2.11
N TYR A 55 7.29 20.55 -1.60
CA TYR A 55 8.54 20.04 -1.05
C TYR A 55 8.31 19.42 0.33
N LYS A 56 7.64 18.26 0.35
CA LYS A 56 7.37 17.48 1.56
C LYS A 56 7.32 15.98 1.25
N HIS A 57 7.53 15.17 2.28
CA HIS A 57 7.33 13.73 2.21
C HIS A 57 5.94 13.33 2.69
N GLN A 58 5.34 12.35 2.03
CA GLN A 58 4.09 11.71 2.44
C GLN A 58 4.41 10.33 2.99
N LYS A 59 4.06 10.08 4.25
CA LYS A 59 4.23 8.78 4.89
C LYS A 59 2.89 8.06 4.87
N GLU A 60 2.85 6.91 4.23
CA GLU A 60 1.67 6.05 4.11
C GLU A 60 1.94 4.71 4.79
N LEU A 61 0.87 4.08 5.28
CA LEU A 61 0.90 2.75 5.88
C LEU A 61 0.24 1.77 4.93
N PHE A 62 1.02 0.90 4.30
CA PHE A 62 0.52 -0.13 3.41
C PHE A 62 0.43 -1.46 4.15
N ILE A 63 -0.39 -2.38 3.64
CA ILE A 63 -0.27 -3.79 4.00
C ILE A 63 0.99 -4.31 3.33
N ALA A 64 1.85 -4.99 4.09
CA ALA A 64 3.03 -5.61 3.53
C ALA A 64 2.64 -6.88 2.77
N ALA A 65 3.08 -6.98 1.52
CA ALA A 65 3.14 -8.24 0.79
C ALA A 65 4.34 -9.05 1.29
N GLU A 66 4.22 -10.38 1.19
CA GLU A 66 5.32 -11.28 1.52
C GLU A 66 6.55 -10.96 0.64
N GLY A 67 7.74 -11.00 1.25
CA GLY A 67 9.00 -10.67 0.56
C GLY A 67 9.32 -9.17 0.47
N MET A 68 8.45 -8.28 0.97
CA MET A 68 8.81 -6.87 1.11
C MET A 68 9.90 -6.66 2.17
N TYR A 69 10.84 -5.74 1.93
CA TYR A 69 11.96 -5.46 2.83
C TYR A 69 12.22 -3.96 3.03
N THR A 70 12.88 -3.60 4.12
CA THR A 70 13.23 -2.20 4.42
C THR A 70 14.26 -1.67 3.41
N GLY A 71 14.05 -0.44 2.95
CA GLY A 71 14.83 0.19 1.87
C GLY A 71 14.38 -0.17 0.45
N GLN A 72 13.46 -1.13 0.27
CA GLN A 72 12.91 -1.47 -1.04
C GLN A 72 12.18 -0.28 -1.67
N PHE A 73 12.33 -0.12 -2.98
CA PHE A 73 11.51 0.81 -3.75
C PHE A 73 10.19 0.17 -4.18
N VAL A 74 9.10 0.88 -3.89
CA VAL A 74 7.74 0.49 -4.28
C VAL A 74 7.25 1.48 -5.33
N TYR A 75 6.69 0.95 -6.41
CA TYR A 75 6.15 1.74 -7.51
C TYR A 75 4.64 1.61 -7.55
N CYS A 76 3.94 2.74 -7.59
CA CYS A 76 2.49 2.79 -7.58
C CYS A 76 1.97 3.56 -8.79
N GLY A 77 1.27 2.88 -9.69
CA GLY A 77 0.58 3.50 -10.82
C GLY A 77 0.48 2.65 -12.08
N LYS A 78 -0.18 3.20 -13.09
CA LYS A 78 -0.47 2.52 -14.36
C LYS A 78 0.77 2.04 -15.11
N LYS A 79 1.88 2.77 -15.01
CA LYS A 79 3.15 2.47 -15.69
C LYS A 79 4.18 1.78 -14.77
N ALA A 80 3.78 1.35 -13.59
CA ALA A 80 4.67 0.58 -12.72
C ALA A 80 4.89 -0.83 -13.32
N ASN A 81 6.05 -1.42 -13.05
CA ASN A 81 6.35 -2.79 -13.44
C ASN A 81 5.68 -3.79 -12.48
N LEU A 82 5.32 -4.96 -12.98
CA LEU A 82 4.77 -6.04 -12.16
C LEU A 82 5.89 -6.69 -11.33
N ILE A 83 6.03 -6.24 -10.08
CA ILE A 83 6.99 -6.74 -9.10
C ILE A 83 6.25 -6.82 -7.76
N VAL A 84 6.64 -7.78 -6.91
CA VAL A 84 6.08 -7.94 -5.56
C VAL A 84 6.18 -6.62 -4.77
N GLY A 85 5.05 -6.21 -4.20
CA GLY A 85 4.91 -4.96 -3.43
C GLY A 85 4.51 -3.74 -4.27
N ASN A 86 4.62 -3.78 -5.61
CA ASN A 86 4.13 -2.70 -6.46
C ASN A 86 2.60 -2.68 -6.54
N VAL A 87 2.07 -1.48 -6.79
CA VAL A 87 0.62 -1.25 -6.88
C VAL A 87 0.27 -0.87 -8.31
N LEU A 88 -0.54 -1.70 -8.97
CA LEU A 88 -0.96 -1.54 -10.36
C LEU A 88 -2.49 -1.63 -10.47
N PRO A 89 -3.10 -1.00 -11.48
CA PRO A 89 -4.48 -1.29 -11.85
C PRO A 89 -4.64 -2.76 -12.25
N ILE A 90 -5.72 -3.41 -11.81
CA ILE A 90 -6.00 -4.83 -12.07
C ILE A 90 -5.95 -5.15 -13.57
N ARG A 91 -6.44 -4.25 -14.42
CA ARG A 91 -6.40 -4.41 -15.89
C ARG A 91 -5.00 -4.57 -16.50
N SER A 92 -3.96 -4.19 -15.77
CA SER A 92 -2.55 -4.27 -16.22
C SER A 92 -1.86 -5.53 -15.70
N ILE A 93 -2.55 -6.35 -14.90
CA ILE A 93 -2.01 -7.55 -14.26
C ILE A 93 -2.45 -8.77 -15.10
N PRO A 94 -1.53 -9.70 -15.43
CA PRO A 94 -1.88 -10.88 -16.21
C PRO A 94 -2.77 -11.83 -15.40
N GLU A 95 -3.55 -12.64 -16.12
CA GLU A 95 -4.40 -13.68 -15.54
C GLU A 95 -3.55 -14.70 -14.76
N GLY A 96 -4.11 -15.21 -13.66
CA GLY A 96 -3.42 -16.16 -12.78
C GLY A 96 -2.41 -15.52 -11.81
N ALA A 97 -2.16 -14.20 -11.89
CA ALA A 97 -1.30 -13.53 -10.92
C ALA A 97 -1.99 -13.38 -9.55
N VAL A 98 -1.21 -13.59 -8.48
CA VAL A 98 -1.64 -13.37 -7.10
C VAL A 98 -1.54 -11.89 -6.76
N ILE A 99 -2.61 -11.32 -6.22
CA ILE A 99 -2.71 -9.91 -5.84
C ILE A 99 -3.27 -9.77 -4.42
N CYS A 100 -2.94 -8.68 -3.75
CA CYS A 100 -3.42 -8.38 -2.39
C CYS A 100 -3.94 -6.94 -2.29
N ASN A 101 -4.71 -6.65 -1.23
CA ASN A 101 -5.24 -5.33 -0.90
C ASN A 101 -6.04 -4.67 -2.05
N VAL A 102 -6.89 -5.43 -2.73
CA VAL A 102 -7.64 -4.99 -3.92
C VAL A 102 -8.73 -3.97 -3.57
N GLU A 103 -8.91 -2.96 -4.41
CA GLU A 103 -9.96 -1.94 -4.27
C GLU A 103 -11.35 -2.50 -4.64
N HIS A 104 -12.40 -2.18 -3.88
CA HIS A 104 -13.79 -2.48 -4.25
C HIS A 104 -14.33 -1.46 -5.25
N HIS A 105 -14.02 -0.19 -5.03
CA HIS A 105 -14.23 0.90 -5.99
C HIS A 105 -12.92 1.65 -6.19
N VAL A 106 -12.72 2.15 -7.41
CA VAL A 106 -11.49 2.88 -7.77
C VAL A 106 -11.23 4.03 -6.80
N GLY A 107 -10.10 3.98 -6.11
CA GLY A 107 -9.65 4.99 -5.15
C GLY A 107 -10.17 4.81 -3.72
N ASP A 108 -10.81 3.69 -3.38
CA ASP A 108 -11.18 3.34 -2.00
C ASP A 108 -9.98 2.88 -1.13
N ARG A 109 -8.80 2.76 -1.75
CA ARG A 109 -7.50 2.53 -1.11
C ARG A 109 -7.33 1.14 -0.50
N GLY A 110 -8.08 0.14 -0.98
CA GLY A 110 -7.88 -1.27 -0.68
C GLY A 110 -8.85 -1.80 0.38
N VAL A 111 -9.65 -2.79 -0.03
CA VAL A 111 -10.74 -3.37 0.76
C VAL A 111 -10.65 -4.89 0.83
N PHE A 112 -10.35 -5.57 -0.28
CA PHE A 112 -10.30 -7.03 -0.35
C PHE A 112 -8.89 -7.60 -0.15
N ALA A 113 -8.80 -8.88 0.25
CA ALA A 113 -7.54 -9.61 0.45
C ALA A 113 -6.53 -8.86 1.35
N ARG A 114 -6.96 -8.58 2.61
CA ARG A 114 -6.23 -7.77 3.60
C ARG A 114 -5.81 -8.53 4.86
N ALA A 115 -6.26 -9.77 5.00
CA ALA A 115 -5.88 -10.65 6.10
C ALA A 115 -4.44 -11.17 5.90
N SER A 116 -3.88 -11.80 6.92
CA SER A 116 -2.59 -12.49 6.81
C SER A 116 -2.76 -13.82 6.09
N GLY A 117 -1.91 -14.09 5.10
CA GLY A 117 -1.99 -15.30 4.26
C GLY A 117 -3.17 -15.21 3.32
#